data_AF-A0A852B2B3-F1
#
_entry.id   AF-A0A852B2B3-F1
#
_cell.length_a   1.000
_cell.length_b   1.000
_cell.length_c   1.000
_cell.angle_alpha   90.00
_cell.angle_beta   90.00
_cell.angle_gamma   90.00
#
_symmetry.space_group_name_H-M   'P 1'
#
loop_
_entity.id
_entity.type
_entity.pdbx_description
1 polymer ?
#
loop_
_entity_poly.entity_id
_entity_poly.type
_entity_poly.pdbx_seq_one_letter_code
_entity_poly.pdbx_strand_id
1 'polypeptide(L)' 'QMKRASQNSEGTVGLLTYPVLQAADILLYKSTRVPVGEDQVLHLELAQDIAQHFNKKYGEFFPVPKAILSEL' A
#
# COMPACT_ATOMS: atom_id res chain seq x y z
N GLN A 1 23.77 18.72 21.71
CA GLN A 1 22.45 19.23 22.14
C GLN A 1 21.38 18.62 21.23
N MET A 2 20.55 17.71 21.75
CA MET A 2 19.40 17.16 21.00
C MET A 2 18.33 18.25 20.89
N LYS A 3 18.10 18.77 19.68
CA LYS A 3 16.85 19.50 19.39
C LYS A 3 15.74 18.45 19.28
N ARG A 4 14.94 18.33 20.34
CA ARG A 4 13.63 17.69 20.27
C ARG A 4 12.81 18.49 19.25
N ALA A 5 12.50 17.86 18.11
CA ALA A 5 11.53 18.40 17.17
C ALA A 5 10.20 18.54 17.93
N SER A 6 9.67 19.75 17.90
CA SER A 6 8.44 20.12 18.58
C SER A 6 7.31 19.18 18.16
N GLN A 7 6.66 18.54 19.12
CA GLN A 7 5.47 17.74 18.93
C GLN A 7 4.32 18.64 18.48
N ASN A 8 4.09 18.73 17.17
CA ASN A 8 2.75 18.93 16.62
C ASN A 8 2.41 17.62 15.93
N SER A 9 1.63 16.78 16.62
CA SER A 9 1.11 15.50 16.13
C SER A 9 -0.02 15.72 15.13
N GLU A 10 0.19 16.56 14.12
CA GLU A 10 -0.68 16.66 12.96
C GLU A 10 -0.13 15.72 11.91
N GLY A 11 -0.88 14.66 11.58
CA GLY A 11 -0.46 13.66 10.60
C GLY A 11 -0.02 14.33 9.31
N THR A 12 1.19 14.04 8.86
CA THR A 12 1.68 14.61 7.60
C THR A 12 0.89 14.06 6.42
N VAL A 13 0.76 14.83 5.34
CA VAL A 13 0.16 14.34 4.08
C VAL A 13 0.87 13.08 3.59
N GLY A 14 2.18 12.97 3.82
CA GLY A 14 2.96 11.77 3.51
C GLY A 14 2.46 10.54 4.26
N LEU A 15 2.19 10.65 5.56
CA LEU A 15 1.65 9.53 6.36
C LEU A 15 0.27 9.09 5.86
N LEU A 16 -0.57 10.04 5.46
CA LEU A 16 -1.90 9.76 4.92
C LEU A 16 -1.84 9.09 3.53
N THR A 17 -0.92 9.52 2.67
CA THR A 17 -0.84 9.09 1.26
C THR A 17 0.11 7.92 1.01
N TYR A 18 0.95 7.56 1.98
CA TYR A 18 1.87 6.43 1.89
C TYR A 18 1.21 5.12 1.42
N PRO A 19 -0.01 4.72 1.86
CA PRO A 19 -0.68 3.52 1.36
C PRO A 19 -0.90 3.52 -0.16
N VAL A 20 -1.14 4.69 -0.74
CA VAL A 20 -1.31 4.85 -2.20
C VAL A 20 0.03 4.69 -2.90
N LEU A 21 1.11 5.23 -2.34
CA LEU A 21 2.47 5.03 -2.87
C LEU A 21 2.87 3.55 -2.82
N GLN A 22 2.60 2.87 -1.70
CA GLN A 22 2.84 1.44 -1.56
C GLN A 22 2.04 0.61 -2.58
N ALA A 23 0.78 0.96 -2.83
CA ALA A 23 -0.03 0.33 -3.88
C ALA A 23 0.58 0.56 -5.27
N ALA A 24 1.05 1.78 -5.56
CA ALA A 24 1.72 2.09 -6.81
C ALA A 24 2.97 1.23 -7.03
N ASP A 25 3.81 1.06 -6.00
CA ASP A 25 5.00 0.22 -6.07
C ASP A 25 4.66 -1.25 -6.35
N ILE A 26 3.64 -1.81 -5.68
CA ILE A 26 3.18 -3.19 -5.90
C ILE A 26 2.69 -3.39 -7.35
N LEU A 27 1.85 -2.47 -7.83
CA LEU A 27 1.18 -2.57 -9.13
C LEU A 27 2.11 -2.25 -10.30
N LEU A 28 3.05 -1.32 -10.14
CA LEU A 28 4.05 -0.97 -11.15
C LEU A 28 4.83 -2.20 -11.62
N TYR A 29 5.22 -3.06 -10.70
CA TYR A 29 5.92 -4.31 -11.00
C TYR A 29 4.99 -5.50 -11.33
N LYS A 30 3.68 -5.27 -11.42
CA LYS A 30 2.66 -6.30 -11.69
C LYS A 30 2.80 -7.51 -10.75
N SER A 31 3.06 -7.25 -9.48
CA SER A 31 3.24 -8.28 -8.48
C SER A 31 1.97 -9.12 -8.32
N THR A 32 2.11 -10.44 -8.28
CA THR A 32 0.95 -11.36 -8.09
C THR A 32 0.81 -11.82 -6.65
N ARG A 33 1.88 -11.73 -5.87
CA ARG A 33 2.03 -12.22 -4.50
C ARG A 33 2.91 -11.26 -3.74
N VAL A 34 2.48 -10.82 -2.56
CA VAL A 34 3.21 -9.87 -1.73
C VAL A 34 3.28 -10.41 -0.30
N PRO A 35 4.49 -10.63 0.25
CA PRO A 35 4.64 -10.97 1.66
C PRO A 35 4.23 -9.78 2.53
N VAL A 36 3.32 -10.01 3.47
CA VAL A 36 2.82 -8.97 4.38
C VAL A 36 2.69 -9.54 5.80
N GLY A 37 2.94 -8.70 6.80
CA GLY A 37 2.53 -8.97 8.18
C GLY A 37 1.03 -8.75 8.37
N GLU A 38 0.48 -9.24 9.47
CA GLU A 38 -0.96 -9.08 9.80
C GLU A 38 -1.37 -7.60 9.86
N ASP A 39 -0.49 -6.74 10.36
CA ASP A 39 -0.68 -5.29 10.47
C ASP A 39 -0.74 -4.58 9.10
N GLN A 40 -0.22 -5.22 8.05
CA GLN A 40 -0.10 -4.65 6.71
C GLN A 40 -1.18 -5.11 5.73
N VAL A 41 -2.10 -6.00 6.16
CA VAL A 41 -3.15 -6.56 5.29
C VAL A 41 -4.03 -5.46 4.68
N LEU A 42 -4.43 -4.46 5.47
CA LEU A 42 -5.26 -3.34 5.00
C LEU A 42 -4.59 -2.53 3.88
N HIS A 43 -3.26 -2.36 3.91
CA HIS A 43 -2.53 -1.68 2.84
C HIS A 43 -2.54 -2.49 1.54
N LEU A 44 -2.48 -3.82 1.64
CA LEU A 44 -2.57 -4.69 0.48
C LEU A 44 -3.99 -4.76 -0.09
N GLU A 45 -5.02 -4.71 0.76
CA GLU A 45 -6.42 -4.59 0.32
C GLU A 45 -6.64 -3.33 -0.50
N LEU A 46 -6.06 -2.19 -0.09
CA LEU A 46 -6.10 -0.96 -0.89
C LEU A 46 -5.48 -1.17 -2.30
N ALA A 47 -4.35 -1.87 -2.40
CA ALA A 47 -3.74 -2.17 -3.69
C ALA A 47 -4.62 -3.07 -4.57
N GLN A 48 -5.31 -4.05 -3.97
CA GLN A 48 -6.27 -4.90 -4.66
C GLN A 48 -7.47 -4.10 -5.18
N ASP A 49 -8.04 -3.23 -4.35
CA ASP A 49 -9.17 -2.37 -4.72
C ASP A 49 -8.80 -1.42 -5.86
N ILE A 50 -7.62 -0.79 -5.80
CA ILE A 50 -7.11 0.08 -6.87
C ILE A 50 -6.93 -0.72 -8.16
N ALA A 51 -6.34 -1.93 -8.11
CA ALA A 51 -6.15 -2.77 -9.28
C ALA A 51 -7.49 -3.17 -9.92
N GLN A 52 -8.45 -3.62 -9.11
CA GLN A 52 -9.78 -4.00 -9.57
C GLN A 52 -10.53 -2.81 -10.17
N HIS A 53 -10.46 -1.64 -9.52
CA HIS A 53 -11.11 -0.43 -10.00
C HIS A 53 -10.50 0.04 -11.33
N PHE A 54 -9.17 0.04 -11.43
CA PHE A 54 -8.46 0.37 -12.67
C PHE A 54 -8.86 -0.58 -13.79
N ASN A 55 -8.82 -1.89 -13.52
CA ASN A 55 -9.17 -2.90 -14.52
C ASN A 55 -10.63 -2.79 -14.98
N LYS A 56 -11.55 -2.53 -14.05
CA LYS A 56 -12.96 -2.30 -14.37
C LYS A 56 -13.15 -1.08 -15.26
N LYS A 57 -12.38 -0.02 -15.04
CA LYS A 57 -12.53 1.25 -15.76
C LYS A 57 -11.82 1.27 -17.11
N TYR A 58 -10.66 0.63 -17.21
CA TYR A 58 -9.76 0.76 -18.36
C TYR A 58 -9.45 -0.57 -19.09
N GLY A 59 -10.03 -1.68 -18.63
CA GLY A 59 -9.74 -3.03 -19.13
C GLY A 59 -8.67 -3.75 -18.32
N GLU A 60 -8.57 -5.07 -18.44
CA GLU A 60 -7.60 -5.86 -17.68
C GLU A 60 -6.15 -5.42 -17.96
N PHE A 61 -5.49 -4.89 -16.93
CA PHE A 61 -4.13 -4.37 -17.04
C PHE A 61 -3.22 -4.81 -15.89
N PHE A 62 -3.69 -4.63 -14.65
CA PHE A 62 -2.97 -5.03 -13.44
C PHE A 62 -3.43 -6.40 -12.95
N PRO A 63 -2.52 -7.32 -12.60
CA PRO A 63 -2.91 -8.47 -11.79
C PRO A 63 -3.36 -8.01 -10.40
N VAL A 64 -4.34 -8.70 -9.81
CA VAL A 64 -4.75 -8.45 -8.42
C VAL A 64 -3.77 -9.18 -7.49
N PRO A 65 -2.95 -8.46 -6.70
CA PRO A 65 -1.95 -9.09 -5.84
C PRO A 65 -2.61 -9.84 -4.69
N LYS A 66 -2.02 -10.99 -4.30
CA LYS A 66 -2.48 -11.77 -3.13
C LYS A 66 -1.50 -11.68 -1.97
N ALA A 67 -2.03 -11.69 -0.76
CA ALA A 67 -1.22 -11.73 0.46
C ALA A 67 -0.51 -13.08 0.57
N ILE A 68 0.76 -13.03 0.99
CA ILE A 68 1.43 -14.15 1.65
C ILE A 68 1.66 -13.69 3.09
N LEU A 69 0.93 -14.27 4.04
CA LEU A 69 1.15 -13.95 5.44
C LEU A 69 2.50 -14.52 5.86
N SER A 70 3.41 -13.63 6.25
CA SER A 70 4.66 -14.02 6.88
C SER A 70 4.43 -14.06 8.39
N GLU A 71 4.35 -15.27 8.94
CA GLU A 71 4.49 -15.50 10.38
C GLU A 71 5.97 -15.24 10.72
N LEU A 72 6.24 -14.16 11.47
CA LEU A 72 7.51 -13.96 12.18
C LEU A 72 7.30 -14.25 13.66
#